data_AF-A0A6G2XKC3-F1
#
_entry.id   AF-A0A6G2XKC3-F1
#
_cell.length_a   1.000
_cell.length_b   1.000
_cell.length_c   1.000
_cell.angle_alpha   90.00
_cell.angle_beta   90.00
_cell.angle_gamma   90.00
#
_symmetry.space_group_name_H-M   'P 1'
#
loop_
_entity.id
_entity.type
_entity.pdbx_description
1 polymer ?
#
loop_
_entity_poly.entity_id
_entity_poly.type
_entity_poly.pdbx_seq_one_letter_code
_entity_poly.pdbx_strand_id
1 'polypeptide(L)'
;AAWADWLFMLGLAGIGAAVMAGVALRPAAVAGTAMMALMWLAEWPPAKHLADGSPSMSSNPFADYHVIYAVALVAVAAVGAGATWGLGRWWARLPVVRDHTWLR
;
A
#
# COMPACT_ATOMS: atom_id res chain seq x y z
N ALA A 1 -15.30 -14.58 3.33
CA ALA A 1 -15.78 -15.15 2.05
C ALA A 1 -14.58 -15.37 1.13
N ALA A 2 -14.47 -16.52 0.47
CA ALA A 2 -13.25 -16.90 -0.27
C ALA A 2 -12.87 -15.94 -1.41
N TRP A 3 -13.86 -15.32 -2.06
CA TRP A 3 -13.59 -14.35 -3.13
C TRP A 3 -12.83 -13.12 -2.63
N ALA A 4 -13.13 -12.65 -1.42
CA ALA A 4 -12.49 -11.46 -0.85
C ALA A 4 -11.04 -11.74 -0.48
N ASP A 5 -10.77 -12.94 0.03
CA ASP A 5 -9.43 -13.43 0.36
C ASP A 5 -8.55 -13.51 -0.90
N TRP A 6 -9.07 -14.10 -1.99
CA TRP A 6 -8.36 -14.13 -3.27
C TRP A 6 -8.09 -12.74 -3.85
N LEU A 7 -9.09 -11.83 -3.83
CA LEU A 7 -8.89 -10.45 -4.29
C LEU A 7 -7.84 -9.73 -3.47
N PHE A 8 -7.82 -9.95 -2.15
CA PHE A 8 -6.82 -9.37 -1.26
C PHE A 8 -5.41 -9.90 -1.56
N MET A 9 -5.25 -11.22 -1.70
CA MET A 9 -3.97 -11.84 -2.06
C MET A 9 -3.45 -11.37 -3.42
N LEU A 10 -4.32 -11.32 -4.43
CA LEU A 10 -3.97 -10.81 -5.76
C LEU A 10 -3.62 -9.32 -5.72
N GLY A 11 -4.34 -8.54 -4.91
CA GLY A 11 -4.04 -7.13 -4.69
C GLY A 11 -2.65 -6.93 -4.10
N LEU A 12 -2.32 -7.63 -3.01
CA LEU A 12 -0.99 -7.60 -2.39
C LEU A 12 0.12 -8.02 -3.37
N ALA A 13 -0.09 -9.11 -4.10
CA ALA A 13 0.86 -9.60 -5.09
C ALA A 13 1.08 -8.56 -6.21
N GLY A 14 0.01 -7.95 -6.72
CA GLY A 14 0.08 -6.91 -7.74
C GLY A 14 0.81 -5.65 -7.27
N ILE A 15 0.47 -5.15 -6.08
CA ILE A 15 1.15 -3.98 -5.48
C ILE A 15 2.63 -4.29 -5.26
N GLY A 16 2.95 -5.43 -4.65
CA GLY A 16 4.32 -5.85 -4.39
C GLY A 16 5.15 -5.98 -5.67
N ALA A 17 4.61 -6.63 -6.71
CA ALA A 17 5.28 -6.78 -7.99
C ALA A 17 5.51 -5.41 -8.67
N ALA A 18 4.53 -4.52 -8.65
CA ALA A 18 4.65 -3.17 -9.21
C ALA A 18 5.75 -2.35 -8.51
N VAL A 19 5.77 -2.37 -7.18
CA VAL A 19 6.77 -1.66 -6.36
C VAL A 19 8.16 -2.25 -6.57
N MET A 20 8.31 -3.58 -6.53
CA MET A 20 9.59 -4.27 -6.73
C MET A 20 10.16 -4.04 -8.13
N ALA A 21 9.31 -4.08 -9.17
CA ALA A 21 9.72 -3.81 -10.54
C ALA A 21 9.93 -2.30 -10.79
N GLY A 22 9.40 -1.42 -9.93
CA GLY A 22 9.45 0.02 -10.09
C GLY A 22 8.56 0.54 -11.23
N VAL A 23 7.44 -0.13 -11.50
CA VAL A 23 6.48 0.23 -12.56
C VAL A 23 5.13 0.56 -11.95
N ALA A 24 4.36 1.44 -12.60
CA ALA A 24 3.03 1.84 -12.13
C ALA A 24 3.02 2.27 -10.65
N LEU A 25 4.03 3.04 -10.23
CA LEU A 25 4.26 3.33 -8.82
C LEU A 25 3.17 4.21 -8.21
N ARG A 26 2.61 5.15 -8.99
CA ARG A 26 1.49 5.99 -8.52
C ARG A 26 0.22 5.17 -8.23
N PRO A 27 -0.30 4.38 -9.17
CA PRO A 27 -1.47 3.55 -8.87
C PRO A 27 -1.16 2.47 -7.82
N ALA A 28 0.06 1.90 -7.80
CA ALA A 28 0.46 0.97 -6.75
C ALA A 28 0.47 1.63 -5.36
N ALA A 29 0.95 2.87 -5.25
CA ALA A 29 0.93 3.62 -3.99
C ALA A 29 -0.49 3.94 -3.53
N VAL A 30 -1.40 4.34 -4.44
CA VAL A 30 -2.81 4.59 -4.10
C VAL A 30 -3.50 3.30 -3.67
N ALA A 31 -3.40 2.23 -4.46
CA ALA A 31 -4.02 0.95 -4.16
C ALA A 31 -3.45 0.33 -2.87
N GLY A 32 -2.14 0.37 -2.69
CA GLY A 32 -1.47 -0.13 -1.49
C GLY A 32 -1.80 0.68 -0.25
N THR A 33 -1.87 2.01 -0.35
CA THR A 33 -2.33 2.87 0.76
C THR A 33 -3.76 2.55 1.15
N ALA A 34 -4.66 2.42 0.17
CA ALA A 34 -6.05 2.04 0.45
C ALA A 34 -6.14 0.67 1.13
N MET A 35 -5.36 -0.31 0.66
CA MET A 35 -5.31 -1.65 1.25
C MET A 35 -4.78 -1.62 2.69
N MET A 36 -3.67 -0.91 2.95
CA MET A 36 -3.13 -0.75 4.30
C MET A 36 -4.12 -0.06 5.23
N ALA A 37 -4.84 0.97 4.75
CA ALA A 37 -5.87 1.64 5.55
C ALA A 37 -7.06 0.73 5.87
N LEU A 38 -7.48 -0.12 4.94
CA LEU A 38 -8.56 -1.08 5.17
C LEU A 38 -8.14 -2.18 6.14
N MET A 39 -6.91 -2.70 6.03
CA MET A 39 -6.36 -3.68 6.98
C MET A 39 -6.23 -3.08 8.38
N TRP A 40 -5.68 -1.86 8.47
CA TRP A 40 -5.61 -1.09 9.72
C TRP A 40 -6.99 -0.95 10.37
N LEU A 41 -8.02 -0.61 9.57
CA LEU A 41 -9.38 -0.47 10.06
C LEU A 41 -9.99 -1.81 10.52
N ALA A 42 -9.66 -2.90 9.83
CA ALA A 42 -10.12 -4.24 10.17
C ALA A 42 -9.45 -4.79 11.44
N GLU A 43 -8.19 -4.44 11.69
CA GLU A 43 -7.44 -4.87 12.87
C GLU A 43 -7.71 -3.99 14.11
N TRP A 44 -8.31 -2.82 13.94
CA TRP A 44 -8.45 -1.81 14.99
C TRP A 44 -9.33 -2.26 16.17
N PRO A 45 -8.77 -2.46 17.40
CA PRO A 45 -9.55 -2.61 18.62
C PRO A 45 -9.56 -1.24 19.34
N PRO A 46 -10.65 -0.44 19.25
CA PRO A 46 -10.67 0.91 19.81
C PRO A 46 -10.64 0.94 21.36
N ALA A 47 -10.86 -0.21 22.00
CA ALA A 47 -10.85 -0.32 23.44
C ALA A 47 -9.41 -0.22 23.96
N LYS A 48 -9.16 0.70 24.91
CA LYS A 48 -7.89 0.79 25.65
C LYS A 48 -7.83 -0.17 26.86
N HIS A 49 -9.00 -0.53 27.37
CA HIS A 49 -9.19 -1.40 28.52
C HIS A 49 -10.26 -2.45 28.21
N LEU A 50 -10.09 -3.65 28.77
CA LEU A 50 -11.08 -4.72 28.80
C LEU A 50 -12.15 -4.40 29.87
N ALA A 51 -13.25 -5.17 29.88
CA ALA A 51 -14.36 -4.97 30.84
C ALA A 51 -13.95 -5.15 32.31
N ASP A 52 -12.81 -5.81 32.54
CA ASP A 52 -12.18 -6.00 33.86
C ASP A 52 -11.18 -4.89 34.22
N GLY A 53 -11.01 -3.88 33.36
CA GLY A 53 -10.08 -2.76 33.53
C GLY A 53 -8.64 -3.03 33.08
N SER A 54 -8.29 -4.26 32.69
CA SER A 54 -6.94 -4.60 32.22
C SER A 54 -6.65 -3.98 30.83
N PRO A 55 -5.38 -3.69 30.50
CA PRO A 55 -5.02 -3.14 29.19
C PRO A 55 -5.41 -4.09 28.06
N SER A 56 -6.06 -3.57 27.02
CA SER A 56 -6.45 -4.36 25.85
C SER A 56 -5.28 -4.74 24.93
N MET A 57 -4.09 -4.21 25.21
CA MET A 57 -2.90 -4.30 24.33
C MET A 57 -3.16 -3.77 22.91
N SER A 58 -4.03 -2.75 22.77
CA SER A 58 -4.29 -2.11 21.47
C SER A 58 -3.03 -1.49 20.87
N SER A 59 -2.85 -1.66 19.56
CA SER A 59 -1.79 -0.99 18.80
C SER A 59 -1.99 0.54 18.79
N ASN A 60 -0.87 1.27 18.66
CA ASN A 60 -0.90 2.73 18.54
C ASN A 60 -1.45 3.12 17.15
N PRO A 61 -2.45 4.02 17.05
CA PRO A 61 -3.08 4.39 15.78
C PRO A 61 -2.13 4.93 14.73
N PHE A 62 -1.11 5.64 15.18
CA PHE A 62 -0.19 6.38 14.33
C PHE A 62 1.13 5.62 14.13
N ALA A 63 1.59 4.96 15.19
CA ALA A 63 2.80 4.13 15.16
C ALA A 63 2.42 2.66 14.93
N ASP A 64 1.75 2.43 13.81
CA ASP A 64 1.35 1.11 13.32
C ASP A 64 1.99 0.81 11.97
N TYR A 65 2.28 -0.47 11.71
CA TYR A 65 2.99 -0.88 10.50
C TYR A 65 2.21 -0.55 9.23
N HIS A 66 0.87 -0.57 9.25
CA HIS A 66 0.06 -0.19 8.08
C HIS A 66 0.26 1.27 7.70
N VAL A 67 0.28 2.15 8.69
CA VAL A 67 0.46 3.59 8.48
C VAL A 67 1.87 3.85 7.97
N ILE A 68 2.88 3.21 8.56
CA ILE A 68 4.28 3.33 8.14
C ILE A 68 4.45 2.85 6.70
N TYR A 69 3.88 1.69 6.34
CA TYR A 69 3.99 1.15 4.99
C TYR A 69 3.19 1.96 3.97
N ALA A 70 2.03 2.49 4.32
CA ALA A 70 1.29 3.43 3.47
C ALA A 70 2.14 4.66 3.14
N VAL A 71 2.75 5.29 4.16
CA VAL A 71 3.64 6.44 3.96
C VAL A 71 4.86 6.06 3.13
N ALA A 72 5.46 4.89 3.36
CA ALA A 72 6.60 4.41 2.59
C ALA A 72 6.25 4.23 1.10
N LEU A 73 5.09 3.64 0.79
CA LEU A 73 4.61 3.48 -0.59
C LEU A 73 4.43 4.83 -1.28
N VAL A 74 3.81 5.80 -0.60
CA VAL A 74 3.65 7.17 -1.11
C VAL A 74 5.01 7.83 -1.32
N ALA A 75 5.93 7.70 -0.38
CA ALA A 75 7.27 8.26 -0.49
C ALA A 75 8.03 7.69 -1.70
N VAL A 76 8.02 6.36 -1.89
CA VAL A 76 8.65 5.67 -3.02
C VAL A 76 8.09 6.16 -4.37
N ALA A 77 6.77 6.34 -4.46
CA ALA A 77 6.14 6.91 -5.65
C ALA A 77 6.47 8.40 -5.85
N ALA A 78 6.52 9.19 -4.78
CA ALA A 78 6.77 10.63 -4.83
C ALA A 78 8.22 10.96 -5.24
N VAL A 79 9.21 10.20 -4.76
CA VAL A 79 10.62 10.40 -5.13
C VAL A 79 10.96 9.81 -6.51
N GLY A 80 10.01 9.12 -7.16
CA GLY A 80 10.23 8.53 -8.48
C GLY A 80 11.25 7.39 -8.47
N ALA A 81 11.34 6.62 -7.37
CA ALA A 81 12.35 5.57 -7.19
C ALA A 81 12.31 4.52 -8.31
N GLY A 82 11.14 4.29 -8.93
CA GLY A 82 11.00 3.37 -10.05
C GLY A 82 11.75 3.81 -11.31
N ALA A 83 11.92 5.12 -11.53
CA ALA A 83 12.71 5.63 -12.64
C ALA A 83 14.22 5.56 -12.38
N THR A 84 14.65 5.62 -11.12
CA THR A 84 16.08 5.58 -10.76
C THR A 84 16.60 4.16 -10.56
N TRP A 85 15.86 3.32 -9.85
CA TRP A 85 16.29 1.99 -9.38
C TRP A 85 15.51 0.82 -9.99
N GLY A 86 14.46 1.10 -10.77
CA GLY A 86 13.60 0.09 -11.37
C GLY A 86 13.45 0.19 -12.89
N LEU A 87 12.45 -0.52 -13.40
CA LEU A 87 12.06 -0.55 -14.81
C LEU A 87 11.14 0.62 -15.21
N GLY A 88 10.93 1.60 -14.33
CA GLY A 88 10.01 2.73 -14.54
C GLY A 88 10.32 3.56 -15.78
N ARG A 89 11.60 3.65 -16.18
CA ARG A 89 12.00 4.31 -17.44
C ARG A 89 11.50 3.57 -18.69
N TRP A 90 11.46 2.24 -18.66
CA TRP A 90 10.94 1.43 -19.75
C TRP A 90 9.42 1.48 -19.77
N TRP A 91 8.80 1.38 -18.60
CA TRP A 91 7.35 1.52 -18.43
C TRP A 91 6.82 2.85 -18.96
N ALA A 92 7.49 3.96 -18.63
CA ALA A 92 7.09 5.30 -19.07
C ALA A 92 7.18 5.55 -20.59
N ARG A 93 7.83 4.66 -21.35
CA ARG A 93 7.92 4.73 -22.82
C ARG A 93 6.75 4.06 -23.53
N LEU A 94 5.96 3.24 -22.83
CA LEU A 94 4.78 2.61 -23.40
C LEU A 94 3.80 3.71 -23.86
N PRO A 95 3.20 3.63 -25.06
CA PRO A 95 2.31 4.66 -25.60
C PRO A 95 1.22 5.08 -24.61
N VAL A 96 0.54 4.10 -24.01
CA VAL A 96 -0.52 4.33 -23.02
C VAL A 96 -0.03 5.07 -21.76
N VAL A 97 1.19 4.79 -21.28
CA VAL A 97 1.75 5.43 -20.07
C VAL A 97 2.29 6.82 -20.37
N ARG A 98 2.82 7.02 -21.59
CA ARG A 98 3.25 8.33 -22.07
C ARG A 98 2.06 9.27 -22.20
N ASP A 99 0.95 8.76 -22.75
CA ASP A 99 -0.26 9.53 -22.99
C ASP A 99 -1.07 9.72 -21.67
N HIS A 100 -0.89 8.83 -20.68
CA HIS A 100 -1.46 8.95 -19.34
C HIS A 100 -0.39 8.95 -18.25
N THR A 101 0.17 10.12 -17.93
CA THR A 101 1.25 10.28 -16.93
C THR A 101 0.90 9.81 -15.52
N TRP A 102 -0.39 9.63 -15.22
CA TRP A 102 -0.85 9.02 -13.96
C TRP A 102 -0.45 7.55 -13.82
N LEU A 103 -0.29 6.82 -14.93
CA LEU A 103 0.08 5.41 -14.93
C LEU A 103 1.57 5.16 -14.65
N ARG A 104 2.37 6.20 -14.47
CA ARG A 104 3.78 6.08 -14.11
C ARG A 104 3.95 5.56 -12.69
#